data_AF-A0AAE3DPP5-F1
#
_entry.id   AF-A0AAE3DPP5-F1
#
_cell.length_a   1.000
_cell.length_b   1.000
_cell.length_c   1.000
_cell.angle_alpha   90.00
_cell.angle_beta   90.00
_cell.angle_gamma   90.00
#
_symmetry.space_group_name_H-M   'P 1'
#
loop_
_entity.id
_entity.type
_entity.pdbx_description
1 polymer ?
#
loop_
_entity_poly.entity_id
_entity_poly.type
_entity_poly.pdbx_seq_one_letter_code
_entity_poly.pdbx_strand_id
1 'polypeptide(L)'
;MKRLWKVCLAAWLLILGSVMGGVLLEPLQVRAAQAKKIQVQFQYTRRKEFRLSAGQIRQGDTGKVTLKGKNVTDVRWTSSKPSIVTVDDTGKVTAKHTGTAVLTAKYTWKKRAYCYRVNIQVVSRLAAEQKKFPTGTYWNDGGNNNQVTQRPCIHDDDRYCAYNSVGCESNLYLGMVAGMQVAGYQCHGFALKVAQDLYGSLKKWKYVESYRTIHAGDVIRINNNSHTIIVTKVYSGSIQYADCNSTGDCQIQWGKTMSRQALRKAFTYMYTKY
;
A
#
# COMPACT_ATOMS: atom_id res chain seq x y z
N MET A 1 3.57 -52.63 -10.48
CA MET A 1 2.10 -52.78 -10.58
C MET A 1 1.45 -52.26 -9.31
N LYS A 2 0.42 -51.40 -9.44
CA LYS A 2 -0.69 -51.09 -8.50
C LYS A 2 -0.31 -50.40 -7.15
N ARG A 3 -0.60 -49.09 -6.98
CA ARG A 3 -1.83 -48.45 -6.43
C ARG A 3 -2.06 -48.82 -4.94
N LEU A 4 -2.15 -47.86 -4.01
CA LEU A 4 -3.39 -47.23 -3.49
C LEU A 4 -2.97 -46.06 -2.54
N TRP A 5 -3.28 -44.77 -2.77
CA TRP A 5 -4.51 -43.98 -2.53
C TRP A 5 -4.92 -43.71 -1.05
N LYS A 6 -4.80 -42.41 -0.69
CA LYS A 6 -5.64 -41.51 0.15
C LYS A 6 -6.07 -41.90 1.59
N VAL A 7 -5.85 -40.97 2.54
CA VAL A 7 -6.91 -40.42 3.44
C VAL A 7 -6.55 -38.97 3.88
N CYS A 8 -7.53 -38.07 3.80
CA CYS A 8 -7.66 -36.75 4.44
C CYS A 8 -9.01 -36.75 5.19
N LEU A 9 -9.11 -36.29 6.46
CA LEU A 9 -10.32 -35.78 7.17
C LEU A 9 -9.91 -35.35 8.61
N ALA A 10 -10.02 -34.06 9.00
CA ALA A 10 -11.08 -33.37 9.79
C ALA A 10 -10.85 -33.38 11.34
N ALA A 11 -10.61 -32.22 12.00
CA ALA A 11 -11.50 -31.42 12.91
C ALA A 11 -11.79 -32.13 14.27
N TRP A 12 -11.87 -31.57 15.49
CA TRP A 12 -12.04 -30.24 16.14
C TRP A 12 -11.99 -30.49 17.69
N LEU A 13 -11.55 -29.54 18.55
CA LEU A 13 -12.23 -29.07 19.79
C LEU A 13 -11.34 -28.26 20.79
N LEU A 14 -12.03 -27.36 21.51
CA LEU A 14 -11.62 -26.29 22.46
C LEU A 14 -11.34 -26.76 23.91
N ILE A 15 -10.75 -25.89 24.76
CA ILE A 15 -11.27 -25.43 26.08
C ILE A 15 -10.46 -24.21 26.61
N LEU A 16 -11.17 -23.32 27.32
CA LEU A 16 -10.83 -22.01 27.92
C LEU A 16 -10.12 -22.08 29.29
N GLY A 17 -9.47 -20.97 29.71
CA GLY A 17 -9.16 -20.67 31.11
C GLY A 17 -8.21 -19.47 31.35
N SER A 18 -8.75 -18.38 31.92
CA SER A 18 -8.18 -17.09 32.37
C SER A 18 -7.18 -17.21 33.56
N VAL A 19 -6.37 -16.23 34.04
CA VAL A 19 -6.61 -14.84 34.49
C VAL A 19 -5.25 -14.11 34.70
N MET A 20 -5.22 -12.82 34.35
CA MET A 20 -4.42 -11.64 34.76
C MET A 20 -3.00 -11.71 35.39
N GLY A 21 -2.14 -10.82 34.86
CA GLY A 21 -0.99 -10.23 35.56
C GLY A 21 -0.43 -9.07 34.71
N GLY A 22 -0.66 -7.82 35.15
CA GLY A 22 -0.34 -6.62 34.38
C GLY A 22 1.15 -6.30 34.28
N VAL A 23 1.56 -5.71 33.15
CA VAL A 23 2.84 -5.00 32.98
C VAL A 23 2.63 -3.83 32.00
N LEU A 24 2.99 -2.64 32.46
CA LEU A 24 3.32 -1.38 31.77
C LEU A 24 3.04 -1.30 30.25
N LEU A 25 2.08 -0.44 29.88
CA LEU A 25 1.93 0.04 28.50
C LEU A 25 3.01 1.08 28.21
N GLU A 26 4.04 0.69 27.46
CA GLU A 26 4.93 1.62 26.76
C GLU A 26 4.12 2.47 25.75
N PRO A 27 4.45 3.76 25.56
CA PRO A 27 3.74 4.62 24.61
C PRO A 27 3.88 4.07 23.18
N LEU A 28 2.73 3.95 22.50
CA LEU A 28 2.55 3.55 21.10
C LEU A 28 3.52 4.29 20.17
N GLN A 29 4.70 3.71 19.96
CA GLN A 29 5.61 4.08 18.88
C GLN A 29 4.85 3.90 17.55
N VAL A 30 4.64 5.01 16.84
CA VAL A 30 4.10 5.07 15.48
C VAL A 30 4.93 4.15 14.59
N ARG A 31 4.49 2.89 14.43
CA ARG A 31 5.05 1.98 13.44
C ARG A 31 4.60 2.49 12.08
N ALA A 32 5.44 3.35 11.49
CA ALA A 32 5.40 3.65 10.07
C ALA A 32 5.09 2.35 9.33
N ALA A 33 3.99 2.33 8.57
CA ALA A 33 3.57 1.20 7.77
C ALA A 33 4.78 0.76 6.93
N GLN A 34 5.43 -0.30 7.39
CA GLN A 34 6.61 -0.86 6.78
C GLN A 34 6.15 -1.27 5.39
N ALA A 35 6.63 -0.59 4.34
CA ALA A 35 6.37 -0.96 2.94
C ALA A 35 6.46 -2.48 2.88
N LYS A 36 5.33 -3.15 2.64
CA LYS A 36 5.11 -4.57 2.93
C LYS A 36 6.27 -5.33 2.32
N LYS A 37 7.31 -5.61 3.14
CA LYS A 37 8.55 -6.18 2.63
C LYS A 37 8.11 -7.48 1.99
N ILE A 38 8.41 -7.65 0.71
CA ILE A 38 8.24 -8.92 0.03
C ILE A 38 9.03 -9.94 0.87
N GLN A 39 8.31 -10.68 1.72
CA GLN A 39 8.85 -11.64 2.69
C GLN A 39 8.71 -13.01 2.05
N VAL A 40 9.65 -13.31 1.14
CA VAL A 40 9.74 -14.63 0.53
C VAL A 40 10.51 -15.53 1.49
N GLN A 41 9.75 -16.24 2.33
CA GLN A 41 10.31 -17.22 3.26
C GLN A 41 10.11 -18.65 2.72
N PHE A 42 11.18 -19.42 2.72
CA PHE A 42 11.16 -20.84 2.40
C PHE A 42 10.92 -21.59 3.71
N GLN A 43 9.83 -22.35 3.77
CA GLN A 43 9.61 -23.33 4.83
C GLN A 43 9.50 -24.71 4.19
N TYR A 44 10.37 -25.62 4.60
CA TYR A 44 10.37 -27.01 4.20
C TYR A 44 9.17 -27.71 4.86
N THR A 45 8.10 -27.93 4.11
CA THR A 45 7.01 -28.83 4.52
C THR A 45 6.79 -29.89 3.44
N ARG A 46 6.23 -31.05 3.83
CA ARG A 46 5.99 -32.22 2.95
C ARG A 46 5.15 -31.93 1.69
N ARG A 47 4.55 -30.73 1.58
CA ARG A 47 3.72 -30.30 0.44
C ARG A 47 4.42 -29.45 -0.62
N LYS A 48 5.69 -29.05 -0.42
CA LYS A 48 6.47 -28.24 -1.40
C LYS A 48 5.70 -27.00 -1.92
N GLU A 49 4.90 -26.38 -1.07
CA GLU A 49 4.14 -25.18 -1.44
C GLU A 49 4.89 -23.94 -1.01
N PHE A 50 5.24 -23.13 -2.00
CA PHE A 50 5.64 -21.77 -1.78
C PHE A 50 4.40 -20.90 -1.61
N ARG A 51 4.41 -20.05 -0.59
CA ARG A 51 3.44 -18.96 -0.44
C ARG A 51 4.15 -17.61 -0.65
N LEU A 52 4.68 -17.35 -1.85
CA LEU A 52 4.10 -16.18 -2.51
C LEU A 52 2.69 -16.69 -2.80
N SER A 53 1.66 -16.05 -2.24
CA SER A 53 0.38 -16.10 -2.95
C SER A 53 0.72 -15.87 -4.42
N ALA A 54 0.09 -16.56 -5.35
CA ALA A 54 0.35 -16.45 -6.79
C ALA A 54 0.12 -15.01 -7.33
N GLY A 55 0.70 -13.98 -6.75
CA GLY A 55 -0.07 -12.94 -6.10
C GLY A 55 0.67 -11.64 -6.20
N GLN A 56 0.43 -11.00 -7.35
CA GLN A 56 0.41 -9.56 -7.55
C GLN A 56 1.31 -8.72 -6.63
N ILE A 57 2.49 -8.33 -7.15
CA ILE A 57 3.30 -7.24 -6.58
C ILE A 57 2.97 -5.92 -7.29
N ARG A 58 3.24 -4.79 -6.67
CA ARG A 58 2.96 -3.48 -7.28
C ARG A 58 4.20 -2.97 -8.02
N GLN A 59 3.98 -2.20 -9.08
CA GLN A 59 5.06 -1.55 -9.83
C GLN A 59 5.93 -0.70 -8.88
N GLY A 60 7.26 -0.79 -8.98
CA GLY A 60 8.21 -0.09 -8.10
C GLY A 60 8.51 -0.83 -6.78
N ASP A 61 7.81 -1.93 -6.47
CA ASP A 61 8.15 -2.74 -5.31
C ASP A 61 9.55 -3.36 -5.46
N THR A 62 10.29 -3.39 -4.35
CA THR A 62 11.54 -4.13 -4.23
C THR A 62 11.45 -5.16 -3.12
N GLY A 63 12.06 -6.32 -3.33
CA GLY A 63 12.01 -7.45 -2.41
C GLY A 63 13.31 -8.25 -2.41
N LYS A 64 13.42 -9.19 -1.48
CA LYS A 64 14.49 -10.20 -1.53
C LYS A 64 13.87 -11.59 -1.54
N VAL A 65 14.29 -12.42 -2.48
CA VAL A 65 13.99 -13.85 -2.55
C VAL A 65 15.23 -14.63 -2.10
N THR A 66 15.05 -15.58 -1.18
CA THR A 66 16.20 -16.31 -0.60
C THR A 66 15.87 -17.79 -0.48
N LEU A 67 16.47 -18.68 -1.29
CA LEU A 67 16.28 -20.12 -1.10
C LEU A 67 16.80 -20.54 0.30
N LYS A 68 15.91 -20.90 1.25
CA LYS A 68 16.35 -21.43 2.56
C LYS A 68 16.36 -22.95 2.55
N GLY A 69 17.50 -23.55 2.88
CA GLY A 69 17.66 -24.99 3.08
C GLY A 69 19.10 -25.35 3.41
N LYS A 70 19.29 -26.33 4.31
CA LYS A 70 20.64 -26.89 4.56
C LYS A 70 21.17 -27.49 3.25
N ASN A 71 22.45 -27.24 2.94
CA ASN A 71 23.16 -27.73 1.74
C ASN A 71 22.61 -27.21 0.39
N VAL A 72 22.03 -26.01 0.35
CA VAL A 72 21.74 -25.29 -0.90
C VAL A 72 22.96 -24.46 -1.28
N THR A 73 23.50 -24.67 -2.48
CA THR A 73 24.63 -23.91 -3.03
C THR A 73 24.33 -23.49 -4.48
N ASP A 74 25.22 -22.69 -5.07
CA ASP A 74 25.22 -22.35 -6.51
C ASP A 74 23.90 -21.75 -7.02
N VAL A 75 23.29 -20.88 -6.22
CA VAL A 75 22.01 -20.26 -6.56
C VAL A 75 22.23 -19.23 -7.67
N ARG A 76 21.51 -19.39 -8.78
CA ARG A 76 21.50 -18.46 -9.90
C ARG A 76 20.07 -18.06 -10.23
N TRP A 77 19.83 -16.76 -10.34
CA TRP A 77 18.52 -16.20 -10.60
C TRP A 77 18.42 -15.68 -12.03
N THR A 78 17.25 -15.84 -12.64
CA THR A 78 16.93 -15.25 -13.95
C THR A 78 15.48 -14.79 -13.99
N SER A 79 15.18 -13.83 -14.87
CA SER A 79 13.82 -13.39 -15.16
C SER A 79 13.51 -13.62 -16.63
N SER A 80 12.33 -14.13 -16.94
CA SER A 80 11.87 -14.29 -18.33
C SER A 80 11.56 -12.96 -19.02
N LYS A 81 11.28 -11.89 -18.25
CA LYS A 81 11.00 -10.54 -18.76
C LYS A 81 11.60 -9.47 -17.83
N PRO A 82 12.91 -9.17 -17.95
CA PRO A 82 13.59 -8.17 -17.12
C PRO A 82 13.03 -6.74 -17.22
N SER A 83 12.29 -6.43 -18.29
CA SER A 83 11.56 -5.16 -18.40
C SER A 83 10.38 -5.08 -17.44
N ILE A 84 9.76 -6.20 -17.06
CA ILE A 84 8.62 -6.25 -16.13
C ILE A 84 9.11 -6.44 -14.69
N VAL A 85 9.98 -7.43 -14.47
CA VAL A 85 10.57 -7.74 -13.15
C VAL A 85 12.01 -8.17 -13.33
N THR A 86 12.93 -7.58 -12.57
CA THR A 86 14.33 -8.06 -12.48
C THR A 86 14.56 -8.81 -11.18
N VAL A 87 15.57 -9.68 -11.19
CA VAL A 87 16.16 -10.30 -10.02
C VAL A 87 17.68 -10.25 -10.18
N ASP A 88 18.42 -9.81 -9.16
CA ASP A 88 19.89 -9.83 -9.17
C ASP A 88 20.45 -11.13 -8.58
N ASP A 89 21.78 -11.29 -8.64
CA ASP A 89 22.47 -12.50 -8.16
C ASP A 89 22.31 -12.73 -6.65
N THR A 90 21.99 -11.69 -5.88
CA THR A 90 21.71 -11.79 -4.44
C THR A 90 20.25 -12.16 -4.14
N GLY A 91 19.42 -12.28 -5.18
CA GLY A 91 17.99 -12.52 -5.08
C GLY A 91 17.18 -11.24 -4.82
N LYS A 92 17.72 -10.04 -5.06
CA LYS A 92 16.94 -8.80 -4.95
C LYS A 92 16.02 -8.67 -6.17
N VAL A 93 14.71 -8.65 -5.93
CA VAL A 93 13.67 -8.49 -6.95
C VAL A 93 13.25 -7.03 -7.05
N THR A 94 13.07 -6.53 -8.27
CA THR A 94 12.53 -5.17 -8.53
C THR A 94 11.44 -5.23 -9.60
N ALA A 95 10.23 -4.77 -9.25
CA ALA A 95 9.10 -4.64 -10.17
C ALA A 95 9.19 -3.33 -10.96
N LYS A 96 9.29 -3.39 -12.29
CA LYS A 96 9.51 -2.22 -13.15
C LYS A 96 8.26 -1.76 -13.87
N HIS A 97 7.58 -2.68 -14.54
CA HIS A 97 6.39 -2.39 -15.35
C HIS A 97 5.29 -3.42 -15.08
N THR A 98 4.05 -3.04 -15.34
CA THR A 98 2.90 -3.96 -15.21
C THR A 98 3.00 -5.11 -16.21
N GLY A 99 2.46 -6.27 -15.82
CA GLY A 99 2.42 -7.47 -16.63
C GLY A 99 2.96 -8.69 -15.89
N THR A 100 3.22 -9.79 -16.59
CA THR A 100 3.60 -11.07 -15.97
C THR A 100 4.99 -11.50 -16.41
N ALA A 101 5.82 -11.92 -15.46
CA ALA A 101 7.16 -12.47 -15.68
C ALA A 101 7.36 -13.74 -14.85
N VAL A 102 8.26 -14.61 -15.28
CA VAL A 102 8.64 -15.82 -14.53
C VAL A 102 10.04 -15.62 -13.97
N LEU A 103 10.19 -15.67 -12.65
CA LEU A 103 11.49 -15.74 -12.01
C LEU A 103 11.91 -17.19 -11.85
N THR A 104 13.16 -17.49 -12.20
CA THR A 104 13.72 -18.84 -12.15
C THR A 104 14.95 -18.86 -11.26
N ALA A 105 14.98 -19.80 -10.31
CA ALA A 105 16.13 -20.11 -9.46
C ALA A 105 16.72 -21.45 -9.88
N LYS A 106 17.96 -21.48 -10.35
CA LYS A 106 18.74 -22.71 -10.49
C LYS A 106 19.64 -22.85 -9.27
N TYR A 107 19.73 -24.03 -8.68
CA TYR A 107 20.52 -24.25 -7.47
C TYR A 107 20.96 -25.70 -7.32
N THR A 108 22.01 -25.94 -6.54
CA THR A 108 22.48 -27.27 -6.16
C THR A 108 21.96 -27.61 -4.76
N TRP A 109 21.46 -28.83 -4.58
CA TRP A 109 21.14 -29.38 -3.26
C TRP A 109 21.65 -30.81 -3.14
N LYS A 110 22.44 -31.10 -2.11
CA LYS A 110 23.09 -32.41 -1.90
C LYS A 110 23.74 -32.96 -3.18
N LYS A 111 24.56 -32.14 -3.85
CA LYS A 111 25.27 -32.45 -5.10
C LYS A 111 24.38 -32.74 -6.33
N ARG A 112 23.10 -32.36 -6.29
CA ARG A 112 22.16 -32.49 -7.42
C ARG A 112 21.63 -31.12 -7.84
N ALA A 113 21.49 -30.90 -9.14
CA ALA A 113 20.95 -29.66 -9.68
C ALA A 113 19.40 -29.63 -9.63
N TYR A 114 18.85 -28.47 -9.29
CA TYR A 114 17.43 -28.21 -9.20
C TYR A 114 17.07 -26.88 -9.88
N CYS A 115 15.81 -26.77 -10.29
CA CYS A 115 15.25 -25.58 -10.90
C CYS A 115 13.89 -25.29 -10.27
N TYR A 116 13.67 -24.05 -9.88
CA TYR A 116 12.40 -23.55 -9.36
C TYR A 116 11.94 -22.34 -10.17
N ARG A 117 10.63 -22.27 -10.47
CA ARG A 117 10.02 -21.19 -11.25
C ARG A 117 8.83 -20.62 -10.50
N VAL A 118 8.71 -19.29 -10.47
CA VAL A 118 7.58 -18.58 -9.88
C VAL A 118 7.04 -17.56 -10.87
N ASN A 119 5.71 -17.57 -11.07
CA ASN A 119 5.01 -16.56 -11.85
C ASN A 119 4.78 -15.33 -10.99
N ILE A 120 5.19 -14.17 -11.50
CA ILE A 120 5.03 -12.87 -10.85
C ILE A 120 4.13 -12.01 -11.75
N GLN A 121 3.02 -11.54 -11.20
CA GLN A 121 2.20 -10.51 -11.82
C GLN A 121 2.55 -9.16 -11.17
N VAL A 122 2.91 -8.17 -11.97
CA VAL A 122 3.09 -6.79 -11.54
C VAL A 122 1.83 -6.02 -11.91
N VAL A 123 1.20 -5.41 -10.92
CA VAL A 123 0.03 -4.55 -11.08
C VAL A 123 0.40 -3.08 -10.88
N SER A 124 -0.38 -2.18 -11.46
CA SER A 124 -0.21 -0.74 -11.24
C SER A 124 -0.47 -0.42 -9.76
N ARG A 125 0.42 0.38 -9.14
CA ARG A 125 0.20 0.89 -7.78
C ARG A 125 -1.11 1.66 -7.69
N LEU A 126 -1.34 2.55 -8.65
CA LEU A 126 -2.56 3.36 -8.72
C LEU A 126 -3.81 2.50 -8.85
N ALA A 127 -3.81 1.49 -9.73
CA ALA A 127 -4.96 0.60 -9.90
C ALA A 127 -5.25 -0.23 -8.64
N ALA A 128 -4.20 -0.71 -7.96
CA ALA A 128 -4.35 -1.40 -6.68
C ALA A 128 -4.91 -0.47 -5.59
N GLU A 129 -4.54 0.81 -5.63
CA GLU A 129 -5.01 1.84 -4.69
C GLU A 129 -6.47 2.21 -4.94
N GLN A 130 -6.87 2.37 -6.20
CA GLN A 130 -8.26 2.57 -6.61
C GLN A 130 -9.16 1.39 -6.20
N LYS A 131 -8.64 0.16 -6.25
CA LYS A 131 -9.37 -1.01 -5.75
C LYS A 131 -9.50 -1.00 -4.22
N LYS A 132 -8.49 -0.51 -3.51
CA LYS A 132 -8.50 -0.38 -2.04
C LYS A 132 -9.47 0.73 -1.59
N PHE A 133 -9.55 1.82 -2.35
CA PHE A 133 -10.37 2.98 -2.08
C PHE A 133 -11.31 3.25 -3.27
N PRO A 134 -12.38 2.47 -3.50
CA PRO A 134 -13.23 2.65 -4.68
C PRO A 134 -13.94 4.01 -4.71
N THR A 135 -14.19 4.55 -5.90
CA THR A 135 -15.06 5.73 -6.04
C THR A 135 -16.45 5.45 -5.46
N GLY A 136 -17.03 6.43 -4.78
CA GLY A 136 -18.39 6.35 -4.23
C GLY A 136 -18.45 5.75 -2.81
N THR A 137 -17.39 5.09 -2.35
CA THR A 137 -17.26 4.72 -0.93
C THR A 137 -16.71 5.88 -0.12
N TYR A 138 -16.77 5.75 1.20
CA TYR A 138 -16.40 6.81 2.11
C TYR A 138 -15.13 6.43 2.88
N TRP A 139 -14.18 7.36 2.92
CA TRP A 139 -12.97 7.18 3.71
C TRP A 139 -13.25 7.57 5.17
N ASN A 140 -14.00 6.74 5.90
CA ASN A 140 -14.33 6.96 7.30
C ASN A 140 -14.64 5.65 8.06
N ASP A 141 -13.64 4.95 8.60
CA ASP A 141 -13.85 3.66 9.28
C ASP A 141 -13.20 3.63 10.66
N GLY A 142 -13.67 4.48 11.57
CA GLY A 142 -13.43 4.24 12.98
C GLY A 142 -11.95 4.28 13.40
N GLY A 143 -11.16 5.19 12.80
CA GLY A 143 -9.73 5.32 13.10
C GLY A 143 -8.78 4.41 12.31
N ASN A 144 -9.27 3.49 11.45
CA ASN A 144 -8.40 2.77 10.51
C ASN A 144 -8.35 3.42 9.13
N ASN A 145 -7.31 4.22 8.89
CA ASN A 145 -7.09 4.92 7.62
C ASN A 145 -6.79 4.01 6.41
N ASN A 146 -6.83 2.68 6.56
CA ASN A 146 -6.68 1.71 5.46
C ASN A 146 -8.00 1.13 4.95
N GLN A 147 -9.15 1.53 5.51
CA GLN A 147 -10.45 0.97 5.17
C GLN A 147 -11.39 2.02 4.57
N VAL A 148 -12.51 1.53 4.05
CA VAL A 148 -13.63 2.32 3.53
C VAL A 148 -14.92 1.78 4.10
N THR A 149 -15.92 2.64 4.18
CA THR A 149 -17.29 2.29 4.52
C THR A 149 -18.25 2.65 3.39
N GLN A 150 -19.46 2.10 3.44
CA GLN A 150 -20.56 2.48 2.55
C GLN A 150 -21.45 3.58 3.15
N ARG A 151 -21.19 3.99 4.40
CA ARG A 151 -21.95 5.03 5.10
C ARG A 151 -21.21 6.37 5.02
N PRO A 152 -21.91 7.48 4.74
CA PRO A 152 -21.31 8.82 4.80
C PRO A 152 -20.62 9.07 6.13
N CYS A 153 -19.59 9.92 6.14
CA CYS A 153 -19.00 10.34 7.40
C CYS A 153 -19.94 11.28 8.15
N ILE A 154 -20.05 11.08 9.46
CA ILE A 154 -20.92 11.88 10.33
C ILE A 154 -20.13 13.10 10.78
N HIS A 155 -20.73 14.28 10.61
CA HIS A 155 -20.15 15.58 11.00
C HIS A 155 -21.03 16.32 12.02
N ASP A 156 -22.07 15.68 12.56
CA ASP A 156 -23.04 16.34 13.44
C ASP A 156 -22.48 16.60 14.85
N ASP A 157 -22.44 17.89 15.18
CA ASP A 157 -22.26 18.59 16.46
C ASP A 157 -21.22 17.99 17.45
N ASP A 158 -20.24 18.81 17.82
CA ASP A 158 -19.13 18.56 18.76
C ASP A 158 -19.54 17.82 20.07
N ARG A 159 -20.83 17.85 20.45
CA ARG A 159 -21.39 17.14 21.61
C ARG A 159 -21.47 15.62 21.46
N TYR A 160 -21.69 15.07 20.26
CA TYR A 160 -21.76 13.60 20.10
C TYR A 160 -20.36 12.95 20.13
N CYS A 161 -19.34 13.73 19.75
CA CYS A 161 -17.94 13.30 19.71
C CYS A 161 -17.26 13.22 21.08
N ALA A 162 -17.80 13.93 22.08
CA ALA A 162 -17.22 13.98 23.42
C ALA A 162 -17.62 12.78 24.32
N TYR A 163 -18.69 12.04 23.98
CA TYR A 163 -19.30 11.07 24.91
C TYR A 163 -19.21 9.60 24.48
N ASN A 164 -19.04 9.30 23.20
CA ASN A 164 -18.84 7.93 22.72
C ASN A 164 -17.90 7.93 21.52
N SER A 165 -16.64 7.60 21.78
CA SER A 165 -15.48 7.66 20.87
C SER A 165 -15.59 6.82 19.58
N VAL A 166 -16.74 6.23 19.28
CA VAL A 166 -16.95 5.26 18.19
C VAL A 166 -17.72 5.89 17.01
N GLY A 167 -18.25 7.11 17.16
CA GLY A 167 -19.10 7.78 16.16
C GLY A 167 -18.48 8.95 15.39
N CYS A 168 -17.35 9.50 15.86
CA CYS A 168 -16.73 10.72 15.32
C CYS A 168 -15.30 10.54 14.83
N GLU A 169 -14.86 9.30 14.63
CA GLU A 169 -13.50 8.99 14.20
C GLU A 169 -13.33 9.28 12.71
N SER A 170 -13.34 10.57 12.35
CA SER A 170 -12.91 11.01 11.03
C SER A 170 -11.54 10.41 10.75
N ASN A 171 -11.41 9.69 9.64
CA ASN A 171 -10.18 8.99 9.31
C ASN A 171 -8.99 9.96 9.37
N LEU A 172 -8.07 9.66 10.29
CA LEU A 172 -6.88 10.44 10.55
C LEU A 172 -5.69 9.80 9.83
N TYR A 173 -5.02 10.60 9.03
CA TYR A 173 -3.64 10.35 8.67
C TYR A 173 -2.74 11.00 9.72
N LEU A 174 -1.95 10.19 10.44
CA LEU A 174 -0.87 10.69 11.29
C LEU A 174 0.47 10.23 10.71
N GLY A 175 1.34 11.17 10.35
CA GLY A 175 2.61 10.83 9.74
C GLY A 175 3.56 12.02 9.58
N MET A 176 4.76 11.74 9.09
CA MET A 176 5.76 12.76 8.78
C MET A 176 5.66 13.17 7.32
N VAL A 177 5.45 14.46 7.05
CA VAL A 177 5.39 15.05 5.72
C VAL A 177 6.32 16.26 5.69
N ALA A 178 7.24 16.30 4.74
CA ALA A 178 8.20 17.41 4.60
C ALA A 178 8.92 17.78 5.92
N GLY A 179 9.37 16.76 6.66
CA GLY A 179 10.08 16.93 7.92
C GLY A 179 9.20 17.26 9.13
N MET A 180 7.89 17.47 8.94
CA MET A 180 6.96 17.88 9.99
C MET A 180 5.98 16.75 10.33
N GLN A 181 5.57 16.66 11.61
CA GLN A 181 4.48 15.79 12.01
C GLN A 181 3.15 16.42 11.60
N VAL A 182 2.35 15.68 10.83
CA VAL A 182 1.09 16.14 10.27
C VAL A 182 -0.05 15.22 10.72
N ALA A 183 -1.11 15.84 11.24
CA ALA A 183 -2.42 15.25 11.44
C ALA A 183 -3.34 15.72 10.32
N GLY A 184 -3.64 14.84 9.37
CA GLY A 184 -4.51 15.11 8.23
C GLY A 184 -5.86 14.45 8.40
N TYR A 185 -6.91 15.25 8.43
CA TYR A 185 -8.30 14.78 8.49
C TYR A 185 -8.93 14.80 7.10
N GLN A 186 -9.88 13.89 6.86
CA GLN A 186 -10.74 13.87 5.68
C GLN A 186 -9.95 14.01 4.36
N CYS A 187 -10.25 14.99 3.50
CA CYS A 187 -9.59 15.20 2.21
C CYS A 187 -8.06 15.32 2.32
N HIS A 188 -7.56 16.00 3.36
CA HIS A 188 -6.13 16.12 3.60
C HIS A 188 -5.51 14.79 4.00
N GLY A 189 -6.15 14.09 4.93
CA GLY A 189 -5.72 12.78 5.37
C GLY A 189 -5.71 11.75 4.23
N PHE A 190 -6.77 11.74 3.42
CA PHE A 190 -6.92 10.81 2.31
C PHE A 190 -5.84 11.03 1.27
N ALA A 191 -5.61 12.27 0.85
CA ALA A 191 -4.58 12.60 -0.13
C ALA A 191 -3.18 12.20 0.37
N LEU A 192 -2.86 12.47 1.64
CA LEU A 192 -1.58 12.05 2.26
C LEU A 192 -1.48 10.53 2.40
N LYS A 193 -2.59 9.85 2.73
CA LYS A 193 -2.66 8.40 2.83
C LYS A 193 -2.37 7.75 1.48
N VAL A 194 -3.03 8.20 0.42
CA VAL A 194 -2.80 7.73 -0.95
C VAL A 194 -1.36 8.03 -1.37
N ALA A 195 -0.84 9.23 -1.09
CA ALA A 195 0.55 9.57 -1.38
C ALA A 195 1.52 8.59 -0.72
N GLN A 196 1.32 8.29 0.56
CA GLN A 196 2.15 7.36 1.30
C GLN A 196 2.07 5.93 0.72
N ASP A 197 0.88 5.46 0.37
CA ASP A 197 0.69 4.11 -0.17
C ASP A 197 1.28 3.96 -1.59
N LEU A 198 1.28 5.04 -2.38
CA LEU A 198 1.85 5.06 -3.72
C LEU A 198 3.38 5.22 -3.71
N TYR A 199 3.93 6.07 -2.82
CA TYR A 199 5.32 6.52 -2.92
C TYR A 199 6.19 6.21 -1.68
N GLY A 200 5.61 5.65 -0.62
CA GLY A 200 6.32 5.36 0.62
C GLY A 200 6.41 6.57 1.55
N SER A 201 7.51 6.67 2.32
CA SER A 201 7.65 7.72 3.34
C SER A 201 7.60 9.13 2.73
N LEU A 202 6.75 10.00 3.30
CA LEU A 202 6.59 11.40 2.91
C LEU A 202 7.55 12.35 3.66
N LYS A 203 8.36 11.82 4.59
CA LYS A 203 9.22 12.62 5.48
C LYS A 203 10.18 13.53 4.72
N LYS A 204 10.71 13.09 3.58
CA LYS A 204 11.69 13.84 2.76
C LYS A 204 11.06 14.64 1.62
N TRP A 205 9.74 14.72 1.56
CA TRP A 205 9.05 15.53 0.55
C TRP A 205 9.32 17.01 0.80
N LYS A 206 9.07 17.85 -0.20
CA LYS A 206 9.24 19.30 -0.12
C LYS A 206 7.87 19.95 0.04
N TYR A 207 7.83 21.02 0.82
CA TYR A 207 6.74 21.99 0.82
C TYR A 207 7.00 23.05 -0.25
N VAL A 208 6.03 23.30 -1.13
CA VAL A 208 6.20 24.20 -2.27
C VAL A 208 4.98 25.10 -2.42
N GLU A 209 5.21 26.41 -2.49
CA GLU A 209 4.18 27.45 -2.68
C GLU A 209 4.10 27.91 -4.15
N SER A 210 4.29 26.97 -5.07
CA SER A 210 4.29 27.23 -6.52
C SER A 210 3.60 26.11 -7.28
N TYR A 211 2.72 26.48 -8.21
CA TYR A 211 2.00 25.55 -9.08
C TYR A 211 2.72 25.30 -10.42
N ARG A 212 3.95 25.81 -10.61
CA ARG A 212 4.64 25.76 -11.93
C ARG A 212 5.14 24.36 -12.29
N THR A 213 5.54 23.58 -11.29
CA THR A 213 6.23 22.29 -11.44
C THR A 213 5.38 21.14 -10.93
N ILE A 214 4.15 21.02 -11.44
CA ILE A 214 3.22 19.97 -11.01
C ILE A 214 3.58 18.64 -11.68
N HIS A 215 3.59 17.58 -10.88
CA HIS A 215 3.87 16.22 -11.28
C HIS A 215 2.79 15.26 -10.75
N ALA A 216 2.71 14.08 -11.37
CA ALA A 216 1.93 12.99 -10.81
C ALA A 216 2.53 12.57 -9.45
N GLY A 217 1.67 12.53 -8.43
CA GLY A 217 1.99 12.24 -7.04
C GLY A 217 1.97 13.46 -6.13
N ASP A 218 1.88 14.67 -6.65
CA ASP A 218 1.82 15.88 -5.82
C ASP A 218 0.52 15.92 -5.00
N VAL A 219 0.64 16.23 -3.72
CA VAL A 219 -0.49 16.47 -2.82
C VAL A 219 -0.69 17.98 -2.74
N ILE A 220 -1.76 18.48 -3.34
CA ILE A 220 -1.99 19.91 -3.50
C ILE A 220 -3.12 20.35 -2.57
N ARG A 221 -2.84 21.37 -1.76
CA ARG A 221 -3.85 22.11 -1.02
C ARG A 221 -4.41 23.23 -1.90
N ILE A 222 -5.73 23.33 -1.94
CA ILE A 222 -6.46 24.27 -2.77
C ILE A 222 -7.55 25.01 -2.00
N ASN A 223 -8.12 26.04 -2.63
CA ASN A 223 -9.24 26.87 -2.18
C ASN A 223 -8.97 27.48 -0.80
N ASN A 224 -7.92 28.30 -0.68
CA ASN A 224 -7.51 28.97 0.57
C ASN A 224 -7.39 27.99 1.74
N ASN A 225 -6.61 26.94 1.54
CA ASN A 225 -6.39 25.92 2.56
C ASN A 225 -7.65 25.15 3.00
N SER A 226 -8.73 25.07 2.21
CA SER A 226 -9.95 24.32 2.60
C SER A 226 -10.00 22.87 2.07
N HIS A 227 -9.33 22.57 0.96
CA HIS A 227 -9.42 21.23 0.34
C HIS A 227 -8.08 20.69 -0.10
N THR A 228 -7.93 19.37 -0.13
CA THR A 228 -6.70 18.71 -0.58
C THR A 228 -7.00 17.67 -1.66
N ILE A 229 -6.17 17.66 -2.68
CA ILE A 229 -6.22 16.70 -3.79
C ILE A 229 -4.87 15.99 -3.93
N ILE A 230 -4.86 14.80 -4.52
CA ILE A 230 -3.64 14.14 -4.98
C ILE A 230 -3.65 13.98 -6.49
N VAL A 231 -2.63 14.50 -7.17
CA VAL A 231 -2.50 14.45 -8.62
C VAL A 231 -2.13 13.03 -9.05
N THR A 232 -2.96 12.40 -9.89
CA THR A 232 -2.69 11.06 -10.42
C THR A 232 -2.07 11.11 -11.81
N LYS A 233 -2.34 12.18 -12.59
CA LYS A 233 -1.77 12.39 -13.92
C LYS A 233 -1.73 13.87 -14.28
N VAL A 234 -0.71 14.27 -15.04
CA VAL A 234 -0.54 15.62 -15.58
C VAL A 234 -0.67 15.56 -17.09
N TYR A 235 -1.42 16.51 -17.65
CA TYR A 235 -1.58 16.74 -19.08
C TYR A 235 -1.06 18.15 -19.41
N SER A 236 -0.94 18.48 -20.69
CA SER A 236 -0.46 19.81 -21.12
C SER A 236 -1.30 20.96 -20.54
N GLY A 237 -2.63 20.84 -20.58
CA GLY A 237 -3.58 21.88 -20.15
C GLY A 237 -4.35 21.59 -18.86
N SER A 238 -4.21 20.40 -18.27
CA SER A 238 -5.01 19.98 -17.12
C SER A 238 -4.27 18.98 -16.23
N ILE A 239 -4.81 18.74 -15.05
CA ILE A 239 -4.44 17.64 -14.17
C ILE A 239 -5.62 16.69 -14.02
N GLN A 240 -5.32 15.43 -13.77
CA GLN A 240 -6.26 14.47 -13.18
C GLN A 240 -5.82 14.19 -11.75
N TYR A 241 -6.80 14.08 -10.86
CA TYR A 241 -6.57 13.93 -9.43
C TYR A 241 -7.60 13.00 -8.78
N ALA A 242 -7.33 12.67 -7.53
CA ALA A 242 -8.29 12.08 -6.62
C ALA A 242 -8.45 12.95 -5.37
N ASP A 243 -9.61 12.87 -4.76
CA ASP A 243 -9.90 13.47 -3.46
C ASP A 243 -10.96 12.65 -2.71
N CYS A 244 -11.24 13.06 -1.48
CA CYS A 244 -12.52 12.78 -0.85
C CYS A 244 -13.16 14.09 -0.38
N ASN A 245 -14.47 14.14 -0.14
CA ASN A 245 -15.29 15.33 0.22
C ASN A 245 -15.77 16.22 -0.92
N SER A 246 -15.29 16.07 -2.16
CA SER A 246 -15.71 17.02 -3.21
C SER A 246 -17.17 16.89 -3.63
N THR A 247 -17.80 15.77 -3.30
CA THR A 247 -19.24 15.51 -3.43
C THR A 247 -19.95 15.47 -2.07
N GLY A 248 -19.27 15.87 -0.98
CA GLY A 248 -19.76 15.77 0.39
C GLY A 248 -19.24 14.54 1.16
N ASP A 249 -19.32 14.62 2.49
CA ASP A 249 -19.27 13.51 3.46
C ASP A 249 -18.16 12.46 3.28
N CYS A 250 -16.92 12.85 2.97
CA CYS A 250 -15.78 11.92 2.84
C CYS A 250 -15.87 10.94 1.68
N GLN A 251 -16.75 11.19 0.72
CA GLN A 251 -16.89 10.33 -0.45
C GLN A 251 -15.66 10.42 -1.35
N ILE A 252 -15.09 9.27 -1.67
CA ILE A 252 -13.89 9.14 -2.51
C ILE A 252 -14.27 9.35 -3.98
N GLN A 253 -13.47 10.14 -4.68
CA GLN A 253 -13.59 10.37 -6.13
C GLN A 253 -12.22 10.23 -6.80
N TRP A 254 -12.13 9.34 -7.79
CA TRP A 254 -10.96 9.20 -8.65
C TRP A 254 -11.23 9.77 -10.05
N GLY A 255 -10.17 10.21 -10.72
CA GLY A 255 -10.23 10.52 -12.14
C GLY A 255 -10.83 11.90 -12.44
N LYS A 256 -11.14 12.70 -11.42
CA LYS A 256 -11.57 14.09 -11.60
C LYS A 256 -10.49 14.90 -12.28
N THR A 257 -10.90 15.92 -13.03
CA THR A 257 -10.00 16.77 -13.78
C THR A 257 -10.12 18.23 -13.37
N MET A 258 -9.03 18.97 -13.50
CA MET A 258 -8.98 20.42 -13.26
C MET A 258 -8.06 21.05 -14.29
N SER A 259 -8.51 22.13 -14.94
CA SER A 259 -7.65 22.87 -15.89
C SER A 259 -6.52 23.56 -15.15
N ARG A 260 -5.40 23.83 -15.84
CA ARG A 260 -4.29 24.61 -15.25
C ARG A 260 -4.72 26.01 -14.83
N GLN A 261 -5.69 26.61 -15.53
CA GLN A 261 -6.23 27.91 -15.16
C GLN A 261 -7.03 27.86 -13.86
N ALA A 262 -7.88 26.85 -13.69
CA ALA A 262 -8.63 26.64 -12.44
C ALA A 262 -7.69 26.34 -11.28
N LEU A 263 -6.71 25.46 -11.49
CA LEU A 263 -5.70 25.14 -10.48
C LEU A 263 -4.90 26.37 -10.06
N ARG A 264 -4.47 27.22 -11.01
CA ARG A 264 -3.77 28.46 -10.69
C ARG A 264 -4.57 29.37 -9.75
N LYS A 265 -5.89 29.44 -9.93
CA LYS A 265 -6.77 30.27 -9.08
C LYS A 265 -6.99 29.63 -7.70
N ALA A 266 -7.03 28.31 -7.64
CA ALA A 266 -7.34 27.56 -6.44
C ALA A 266 -6.10 27.22 -5.58
N PHE A 267 -4.91 27.18 -6.16
CA PHE A 267 -3.70 26.66 -5.51
C PHE A 267 -3.35 27.44 -4.24
N THR A 268 -3.03 26.71 -3.17
CA THR A 268 -2.50 27.27 -1.92
C THR A 268 -1.04 26.85 -1.73
N TYR A 269 -0.78 25.55 -1.61
CA TYR A 269 0.57 24.98 -1.53
C TYR A 269 0.53 23.51 -1.95
N MET A 270 1.68 22.86 -2.08
CA MET A 270 1.75 21.41 -2.27
C MET A 270 2.88 20.75 -1.51
N TYR A 271 2.69 19.46 -1.23
CA TYR A 271 3.76 18.54 -0.89
C TYR A 271 4.16 17.74 -2.13
N THR A 272 5.46 17.69 -2.42
CA THR A 272 5.98 17.02 -3.61
C THR A 272 7.22 16.19 -3.28
N LYS A 273 7.41 15.08 -4.01
CA LYS A 273 8.63 14.26 -3.91
C LYS A 273 9.76 14.75 -4.81
N TYR A 274 9.51 15.71 -5.70
CA TYR A 274 10.40 16.14 -6.77
C TYR A 274 11.24 17.35 -6.36
#